data_AF-A0A2P4YTT4-F1
#
_entry.id   AF-A0A2P4YTT4-F1
#
_cell.length_a   1.000
_cell.length_b   1.000
_cell.length_c   1.000
_cell.angle_alpha   90.00
_cell.angle_beta   90.00
_cell.angle_gamma   90.00
#
_symmetry.space_group_name_H-M   'P 1'
#
loop_
_entity.id
_entity.type
_entity.pdbx_description
1 polymer ?
#
loop_
_entity_poly.entity_id
_entity_poly.type
_entity_poly.pdbx_seq_one_letter_code
_entity_poly.pdbx_strand_id
1 'polypeptide(L)'
;MKTIGGGLAHLLVLGVFFHALYVLSIFDIYFTSPVVPHIESVDYTDSPPAKRVVVFVADGCRADKFFEANASTEDNTELRVSFLRNIMKTKGSWGVSHTRVPTESRPGHVALFAGMYEDVSAVTKGWADNPVDFDSVFNQSSSSFLFGTYVFTADHGMGLKGAHGDGDPANTRTPLVVWGAGVQGPTVGSKSRNFEVDLPTQSRTQVRAQLQAQEEQEQAAVEEWGTLGNLMRKDVMQADVAPLISALLGLPYPRNSVGVLPFSYLAKGAYRANAVRSNAQQLYLHALRKEQEKRSRTLLRFVPYGPFRDRVPELSKQLAEAYEVSIQSGEDTEAYVRVEVLSQELIEICLATLEYFQRYDWFFLLSV
;
A
#
# COMPACT_ATOMS: atom_id res chain seq x y z
N MET A 1 59.73 -34.61 13.87
CA MET A 1 58.79 -33.96 12.93
C MET A 1 57.54 -33.58 13.69
N LYS A 2 57.38 -32.30 14.08
CA LYS A 2 56.12 -31.79 14.63
C LYS A 2 55.10 -31.76 13.49
N THR A 3 53.93 -32.34 13.71
CA THR A 3 52.81 -32.44 12.76
C THR A 3 52.30 -31.05 12.38
N ILE A 4 52.75 -30.55 11.22
CA ILE A 4 52.31 -29.28 10.61
C ILE A 4 50.83 -29.34 10.17
N GLY A 5 50.21 -30.53 10.13
CA GLY A 5 48.82 -30.74 9.68
C GLY A 5 47.71 -30.21 10.61
N GLY A 6 47.99 -30.01 11.91
CA GLY A 6 46.97 -29.55 12.86
C GLY A 6 46.50 -28.11 12.60
N GLY A 7 47.44 -27.18 12.38
CA GLY A 7 47.12 -25.76 12.17
C GLY A 7 46.37 -25.48 10.87
N LEU A 8 46.73 -26.17 9.79
CA LEU A 8 46.05 -26.03 8.50
C LEU A 8 44.60 -26.55 8.57
N ALA A 9 44.37 -27.68 9.23
CA ALA A 9 43.02 -28.20 9.45
C ALA A 9 42.16 -27.27 10.32
N HIS A 10 42.72 -26.67 11.38
CA HIS A 10 42.00 -25.69 12.19
C HIS A 10 41.64 -24.42 11.41
N LEU A 11 42.55 -23.91 10.58
CA LEU A 11 42.29 -22.75 9.72
C LEU A 11 41.22 -23.06 8.66
N LEU A 12 41.24 -24.26 8.08
CA LEU A 12 40.21 -24.70 7.14
C LEU A 12 38.84 -24.81 7.81
N VAL A 13 38.76 -25.41 9.01
CA VAL A 13 37.49 -25.51 9.76
C VAL A 13 36.97 -24.13 10.15
N LEU A 14 37.84 -23.24 10.64
CA LEU A 14 37.47 -21.86 10.95
C LEU A 14 36.99 -21.11 9.70
N GLY A 15 37.68 -21.30 8.58
CA GLY A 15 37.30 -20.71 7.29
C GLY A 15 35.94 -21.20 6.82
N VAL A 16 35.68 -22.50 6.83
CA VAL A 16 34.38 -23.09 6.47
C VAL A 16 33.28 -22.58 7.40
N PHE A 17 33.54 -22.53 8.71
CA PHE A 17 32.58 -22.02 9.69
C PHE A 17 32.25 -20.54 9.47
N PHE A 18 33.27 -19.70 9.19
CA PHE A 18 33.07 -18.29 8.89
C PHE A 18 32.25 -18.09 7.61
N HIS A 19 32.55 -18.81 6.54
CA HIS A 19 31.78 -18.72 5.29
C HIS A 19 30.35 -19.25 5.48
N ALA A 20 30.15 -20.33 6.24
CA ALA A 20 28.82 -20.81 6.57
C ALA A 20 28.03 -19.77 7.36
N LEU A 21 28.62 -19.14 8.38
CA LEU A 21 27.98 -18.04 9.12
C LEU A 21 27.63 -16.86 8.22
N TYR A 22 28.54 -16.46 7.32
CA TYR A 22 28.30 -15.36 6.39
C TYR A 22 27.17 -15.67 5.39
N VAL A 23 27.14 -16.89 4.84
CA VAL A 23 26.05 -17.31 3.96
C VAL A 23 24.72 -17.32 4.73
N LEU A 24 24.70 -17.85 5.96
CA LEU A 24 23.50 -17.87 6.79
C LEU A 24 23.02 -16.47 7.17
N SER A 25 23.93 -15.52 7.41
CA SER A 25 23.56 -14.13 7.75
C SER A 25 22.94 -13.38 6.56
N ILE A 26 23.34 -13.69 5.32
CA ILE A 26 22.65 -13.18 4.12
C ILE A 26 21.17 -13.61 4.15
N PHE A 27 20.90 -14.89 4.44
CA PHE A 27 19.53 -15.38 4.51
C PHE A 27 18.74 -14.73 5.64
N ASP A 28 19.33 -14.64 6.84
CA ASP A 28 18.69 -13.99 7.98
C ASP A 28 18.34 -12.52 7.70
N ILE A 29 19.25 -11.76 7.09
CA ILE A 29 19.10 -10.32 6.90
C ILE A 29 18.17 -9.97 5.72
N TYR A 30 18.25 -10.72 4.60
CA TYR A 30 17.45 -10.43 3.41
C TYR A 30 16.07 -11.11 3.41
N PHE A 31 15.92 -12.24 4.10
CA PHE A 31 14.68 -13.03 4.08
C PHE A 31 13.97 -13.06 5.44
N THR A 32 14.27 -12.13 6.34
CA THR A 32 13.46 -11.91 7.54
C THR A 32 12.09 -11.36 7.15
N SER A 33 11.05 -11.98 7.72
CA SER A 33 9.67 -11.54 7.54
C SER A 33 9.48 -10.06 7.91
N PRO A 34 8.77 -9.28 7.07
CA PRO A 34 8.38 -7.92 7.42
C PRO A 34 7.26 -7.90 8.48
N VAL A 35 6.55 -9.02 8.69
CA VAL A 35 5.43 -9.12 9.63
C VAL A 35 5.92 -8.99 11.06
N VAL A 36 5.30 -8.06 11.80
CA VAL A 36 5.58 -7.78 13.20
C VAL A 36 4.42 -8.31 14.04
N PRO A 37 4.69 -9.21 15.01
CA PRO A 37 3.65 -9.73 15.88
C PRO A 37 3.28 -8.73 16.99
N HIS A 38 2.09 -8.93 17.56
CA HIS A 38 1.57 -8.20 18.73
C HIS A 38 1.46 -6.68 18.56
N ILE A 39 1.18 -6.21 17.34
CA ILE A 39 0.72 -4.85 17.13
C ILE A 39 -0.74 -4.75 17.63
N GLU A 40 -1.05 -3.72 18.40
CA GLU A 40 -2.43 -3.44 18.84
C GLU A 40 -3.30 -3.03 17.65
N SER A 41 -4.58 -3.39 17.71
CA SER A 41 -5.60 -2.98 16.75
C SER A 41 -6.42 -1.84 17.35
N VAL A 42 -6.76 -0.83 16.54
CA VAL A 42 -7.45 0.38 17.01
C VAL A 42 -8.78 0.54 16.29
N ASP A 43 -9.88 0.34 17.03
CA ASP A 43 -11.21 0.78 16.62
C ASP A 43 -11.28 2.32 16.62
N TYR A 44 -11.95 2.90 15.64
CA TYR A 44 -11.98 4.36 15.52
C TYR A 44 -13.34 4.97 15.17
N THR A 45 -14.35 4.16 14.84
CA THR A 45 -15.70 4.63 14.53
C THR A 45 -16.75 3.53 14.69
N ASP A 46 -17.91 3.88 15.26
CA ASP A 46 -19.12 3.04 15.26
C ASP A 46 -20.10 3.44 14.15
N SER A 47 -19.78 4.49 13.38
CA SER A 47 -20.64 5.08 12.35
C SER A 47 -19.92 5.08 11.00
N PRO A 48 -19.65 3.90 10.41
CA PRO A 48 -19.03 3.81 9.10
C PRO A 48 -19.95 4.33 7.99
N PRO A 49 -19.39 4.84 6.89
CA PRO A 49 -20.18 5.34 5.77
C PRO A 49 -20.87 4.21 5.01
N ALA A 50 -20.31 3.00 4.99
CA ALA A 50 -20.91 1.84 4.36
C ALA A 50 -21.15 0.73 5.39
N LYS A 51 -22.34 0.14 5.33
CA LYS A 51 -22.67 -1.07 6.13
C LYS A 51 -22.03 -2.34 5.57
N ARG A 52 -21.70 -2.32 4.28
CA ARG A 52 -21.19 -3.47 3.51
C ARG A 52 -20.33 -2.94 2.37
N VAL A 53 -19.25 -3.66 2.06
CA VAL A 53 -18.39 -3.43 0.88
C VAL A 53 -18.31 -4.72 0.07
N VAL A 54 -18.41 -4.60 -1.25
CA VAL A 54 -18.32 -5.66 -2.25
C VAL A 54 -17.07 -5.38 -3.08
N VAL A 55 -16.11 -6.31 -3.06
CA VAL A 55 -14.87 -6.18 -3.82
C VAL A 55 -14.90 -7.16 -4.99
N PHE A 56 -14.76 -6.64 -6.21
CA PHE A 56 -14.53 -7.42 -7.42
C PHE A 56 -13.04 -7.38 -7.73
N VAL A 57 -12.38 -8.54 -7.75
CA VAL A 57 -10.98 -8.69 -8.17
C VAL A 57 -10.97 -9.49 -9.47
N ALA A 58 -10.60 -8.85 -10.57
CA ALA A 58 -10.53 -9.48 -11.89
C ALA A 58 -9.09 -9.90 -12.20
N ASP A 59 -8.81 -11.20 -12.14
CA ASP A 59 -7.49 -11.77 -12.41
C ASP A 59 -6.94 -11.37 -13.79
N GLY A 60 -5.71 -10.88 -13.83
CA GLY A 60 -5.00 -10.49 -15.06
C GLY A 60 -5.58 -9.25 -15.77
N CYS A 61 -6.45 -8.47 -15.12
CA CYS A 61 -7.12 -7.34 -15.75
C CYS A 61 -6.24 -6.08 -15.80
N ARG A 62 -5.71 -5.80 -17.00
CA ARG A 62 -4.84 -4.65 -17.27
C ARG A 62 -5.62 -3.33 -17.32
N ALA A 63 -5.05 -2.26 -16.76
CA ALA A 63 -5.65 -0.92 -16.79
C ALA A 63 -5.81 -0.37 -18.22
N ASP A 64 -4.81 -0.55 -19.09
CA ASP A 64 -4.81 -0.02 -20.46
C ASP A 64 -6.01 -0.54 -21.27
N LYS A 65 -6.23 -1.86 -21.26
CA LYS A 65 -7.36 -2.48 -21.95
C LYS A 65 -8.69 -2.31 -21.24
N PHE A 66 -8.70 -2.16 -19.93
CA PHE A 66 -9.93 -1.86 -19.21
C PHE A 66 -10.45 -0.45 -19.53
N PHE A 67 -9.55 0.55 -19.62
CA PHE A 67 -9.90 1.94 -19.86
C PHE A 67 -9.88 2.36 -21.33
N GLU A 68 -9.38 1.54 -22.27
CA GLU A 68 -9.42 1.79 -23.72
C GLU A 68 -10.84 2.12 -24.21
N ALA A 69 -10.98 3.23 -24.95
CA ALA A 69 -12.18 3.51 -25.74
C ALA A 69 -12.14 2.62 -27.00
N ASN A 70 -13.26 2.00 -27.40
CA ASN A 70 -13.22 1.13 -28.58
C ASN A 70 -12.84 1.95 -29.82
N ALA A 71 -11.75 1.57 -30.47
CA ALA A 71 -11.29 2.18 -31.71
C ALA A 71 -12.13 1.79 -32.95
N SER A 72 -13.12 0.91 -32.80
CA SER A 72 -13.71 0.15 -33.93
C SER A 72 -15.07 0.61 -34.44
N THR A 73 -15.64 1.72 -33.95
CA THR A 73 -16.90 2.27 -34.49
C THR A 73 -16.74 3.76 -34.74
N GLU A 74 -17.00 4.19 -35.98
CA GLU A 74 -16.98 5.59 -36.42
C GLU A 74 -17.83 6.53 -35.53
N ASP A 75 -18.73 5.97 -34.71
CA ASP A 75 -19.62 6.68 -33.78
C ASP A 75 -19.28 6.57 -32.28
N ASN A 76 -18.14 5.97 -31.87
CA ASN A 76 -17.76 5.88 -30.43
C ASN A 76 -18.84 5.24 -29.50
N THR A 77 -19.74 4.42 -30.05
CA THR A 77 -21.00 4.03 -29.39
C THR A 77 -20.86 2.84 -28.45
N GLU A 78 -19.93 1.92 -28.68
CA GLU A 78 -19.59 0.88 -27.70
C GLU A 78 -18.30 1.26 -27.01
N LEU A 79 -18.32 1.39 -25.68
CA LEU A 79 -17.10 1.54 -24.89
C LEU A 79 -16.86 0.25 -24.13
N ARG A 80 -15.60 -0.20 -24.00
CA ARG A 80 -15.26 -1.27 -23.06
C ARG A 80 -15.79 -0.90 -21.68
N VAL A 81 -16.35 -1.89 -20.97
CA VAL A 81 -16.93 -1.74 -19.63
C VAL A 81 -17.89 -0.54 -19.50
N SER A 82 -18.80 -0.37 -20.46
CA SER A 82 -19.74 0.75 -20.55
C SER A 82 -20.46 1.09 -19.24
N PHE A 83 -20.89 0.07 -18.47
CA PHE A 83 -21.46 0.24 -17.14
C PHE A 83 -20.48 0.97 -16.20
N LEU A 84 -19.26 0.44 -16.02
CA LEU A 84 -18.25 1.02 -15.12
C LEU A 84 -17.80 2.39 -15.60
N ARG A 85 -17.69 2.61 -16.92
CA ARG A 85 -17.48 3.96 -17.48
C ARG A 85 -18.56 4.95 -17.08
N ASN A 86 -19.83 4.53 -17.11
CA ASN A 86 -20.91 5.38 -16.62
C ASN A 86 -20.79 5.64 -15.11
N ILE A 87 -20.39 4.65 -14.31
CA ILE A 87 -20.11 4.84 -12.88
C ILE A 87 -19.05 5.93 -12.67
N MET A 88 -17.89 5.80 -13.35
CA MET A 88 -16.77 6.74 -13.23
C MET A 88 -17.16 8.17 -13.60
N LYS A 89 -18.07 8.35 -14.57
CA LYS A 89 -18.52 9.66 -15.02
C LYS A 89 -19.58 10.32 -14.15
N THR A 90 -20.34 9.53 -13.38
CA THR A 90 -21.57 10.03 -12.74
C THR A 90 -21.52 10.00 -11.22
N LYS A 91 -20.90 8.99 -10.62
CA LYS A 91 -21.03 8.74 -9.17
C LYS A 91 -19.82 8.12 -8.47
N GLY A 92 -18.85 7.61 -9.23
CA GLY A 92 -17.68 6.94 -8.69
C GLY A 92 -16.41 7.79 -8.73
N SER A 93 -15.40 7.31 -8.03
CA SER A 93 -14.00 7.70 -8.19
C SER A 93 -13.23 6.58 -8.90
N TRP A 94 -12.17 6.95 -9.61
CA TRP A 94 -11.42 6.01 -10.43
C TRP A 94 -9.94 6.37 -10.52
N GLY A 95 -9.11 5.39 -10.83
CA GLY A 95 -7.67 5.56 -11.01
C GLY A 95 -6.97 4.26 -11.40
N VAL A 96 -5.65 4.29 -11.38
CA VAL A 96 -4.80 3.10 -11.55
C VAL A 96 -4.30 2.64 -10.18
N SER A 97 -4.46 1.36 -9.89
CA SER A 97 -3.79 0.70 -8.76
C SER A 97 -2.47 0.07 -9.26
N HIS A 98 -1.37 0.54 -8.69
CA HIS A 98 -0.01 0.14 -9.04
C HIS A 98 0.43 -1.03 -8.15
N THR A 99 0.59 -2.22 -8.74
CA THR A 99 1.10 -3.40 -8.03
C THR A 99 2.63 -3.48 -8.07
N ARG A 100 3.20 -4.36 -7.23
CA ARG A 100 4.64 -4.62 -7.14
C ARG A 100 4.95 -6.04 -7.58
N VAL A 101 6.20 -6.25 -7.96
CA VAL A 101 6.70 -7.59 -8.21
C VAL A 101 6.79 -8.41 -6.92
N PRO A 102 6.54 -9.73 -6.97
CA PRO A 102 6.07 -10.48 -8.14
C PRO A 102 4.57 -10.25 -8.42
N THR A 103 4.24 -10.03 -9.70
CA THR A 103 2.84 -9.83 -10.15
C THR A 103 2.14 -11.18 -10.33
N GLU A 104 1.84 -11.79 -9.20
CA GLU A 104 1.16 -13.08 -9.06
C GLU A 104 -0.10 -12.92 -8.20
N SER A 105 -1.08 -13.81 -8.36
CA SER A 105 -2.38 -13.62 -7.71
C SER A 105 -2.28 -13.54 -6.19
N ARG A 106 -1.49 -14.40 -5.54
CA ARG A 106 -1.36 -14.41 -4.07
C ARG A 106 -0.77 -13.08 -3.52
N PRO A 107 0.43 -12.62 -3.94
CA PRO A 107 0.95 -11.30 -3.58
C PRO A 107 -0.05 -10.16 -3.80
N GLY A 108 -0.78 -10.18 -4.92
CA GLY A 108 -1.79 -9.16 -5.25
C GLY A 108 -2.93 -9.15 -4.24
N HIS A 109 -3.49 -10.31 -3.89
CA HIS A 109 -4.53 -10.43 -2.88
C HIS A 109 -4.05 -9.99 -1.48
N VAL A 110 -2.81 -10.31 -1.10
CA VAL A 110 -2.20 -9.87 0.17
C VAL A 110 -2.12 -8.34 0.20
N ALA A 111 -1.63 -7.70 -0.87
CA ALA A 111 -1.59 -6.25 -0.96
C ALA A 111 -2.98 -5.62 -0.86
N LEU A 112 -3.96 -6.14 -1.61
CA LEU A 112 -5.32 -5.62 -1.66
C LEU A 112 -6.06 -5.69 -0.32
N PHE A 113 -5.84 -6.74 0.48
CA PHE A 113 -6.66 -7.04 1.66
C PHE A 113 -5.93 -6.96 3.00
N ALA A 114 -4.60 -7.05 3.03
CA ALA A 114 -3.80 -6.83 4.24
C ALA A 114 -2.99 -5.53 4.18
N GLY A 115 -2.92 -4.87 3.01
CA GLY A 115 -2.18 -3.61 2.87
C GLY A 115 -0.68 -3.78 3.02
N MET A 116 -0.16 -5.00 2.86
CA MET A 116 1.27 -5.31 2.92
C MET A 116 1.72 -6.05 1.67
N TYR A 117 2.99 -5.94 1.33
CA TYR A 117 3.56 -6.65 0.20
C TYR A 117 4.08 -8.02 0.64
N GLU A 118 4.27 -8.89 -0.35
CA GLU A 118 4.64 -10.29 -0.16
C GLU A 118 5.82 -10.47 0.81
N ASP A 119 5.69 -11.49 1.66
CA ASP A 119 6.72 -11.84 2.63
C ASP A 119 7.85 -12.58 1.91
N VAL A 120 9.01 -11.93 1.80
CA VAL A 120 10.20 -12.53 1.17
C VAL A 120 10.63 -13.84 1.87
N SER A 121 10.30 -14.04 3.14
CA SER A 121 10.58 -15.28 3.87
C SER A 121 9.81 -16.49 3.32
N ALA A 122 8.72 -16.27 2.54
CA ALA A 122 7.98 -17.33 1.86
C ALA A 122 8.84 -18.10 0.83
N VAL A 123 9.99 -17.57 0.41
CA VAL A 123 10.99 -18.33 -0.37
C VAL A 123 11.37 -19.65 0.32
N THR A 124 11.41 -19.66 1.66
CA THR A 124 11.76 -20.85 2.46
C THR A 124 10.69 -21.95 2.40
N LYS A 125 9.48 -21.59 1.95
CA LYS A 125 8.35 -22.50 1.70
C LYS A 125 8.10 -22.73 0.21
N GLY A 126 9.03 -22.31 -0.65
CA GLY A 126 8.86 -22.39 -2.10
C GLY A 126 7.67 -21.58 -2.62
N TRP A 127 7.30 -20.49 -1.92
CA TRP A 127 6.17 -19.60 -2.26
C TRP A 127 4.78 -20.24 -2.26
N ALA A 128 4.68 -21.50 -1.86
CA ALA A 128 3.42 -22.26 -1.81
C ALA A 128 2.55 -21.89 -0.60
N ASP A 129 3.15 -21.33 0.44
CA ASP A 129 2.47 -20.98 1.69
C ASP A 129 3.12 -19.76 2.34
N ASN A 130 2.35 -18.98 3.11
CA ASN A 130 2.91 -17.89 3.87
C ASN A 130 3.38 -18.41 5.23
N PRO A 131 4.67 -18.31 5.57
CA PRO A 131 5.20 -18.91 6.79
C PRO A 131 4.75 -18.19 8.08
N VAL A 132 4.14 -17.00 7.96
CA VAL A 132 3.76 -16.16 9.09
C VAL A 132 2.31 -15.68 8.93
N ASP A 133 1.51 -15.85 9.99
CA ASP A 133 0.15 -15.31 10.03
C ASP A 133 0.17 -13.77 10.07
N PHE A 134 -0.73 -13.15 9.33
CA PHE A 134 -0.90 -11.70 9.31
C PHE A 134 -2.39 -11.32 9.36
N ASP A 135 -2.62 -10.06 9.72
CA ASP A 135 -3.96 -9.48 9.83
C ASP A 135 -4.41 -8.91 8.48
N SER A 136 -5.69 -9.05 8.17
CA SER A 136 -6.32 -8.55 6.95
C SER A 136 -7.71 -7.98 7.26
N VAL A 137 -8.31 -7.28 6.29
CA VAL A 137 -9.70 -6.79 6.43
C VAL A 137 -10.71 -7.90 6.75
N PHE A 138 -10.41 -9.16 6.39
CA PHE A 138 -11.29 -10.29 6.64
C PHE A 138 -11.21 -10.82 8.07
N ASN A 139 -10.08 -10.62 8.77
CA ASN A 139 -9.93 -11.06 10.16
C ASN A 139 -10.89 -10.33 11.12
N GLN A 140 -11.44 -9.19 10.68
CA GLN A 140 -12.45 -8.42 11.38
C GLN A 140 -13.90 -8.81 11.00
N SER A 141 -14.09 -9.87 10.19
CA SER A 141 -15.40 -10.30 9.70
C SER A 141 -15.76 -11.71 10.21
N SER A 142 -16.97 -11.89 10.75
CA SER A 142 -17.47 -13.19 11.25
C SER A 142 -18.07 -14.09 10.16
N SER A 143 -18.44 -13.52 9.01
CA SER A 143 -18.94 -14.21 7.81
C SER A 143 -18.93 -13.24 6.62
N SER A 144 -18.59 -13.73 5.42
CA SER A 144 -18.51 -12.92 4.19
C SER A 144 -19.67 -13.27 3.23
N PHE A 145 -20.72 -12.45 3.21
CA PHE A 145 -21.83 -12.54 2.24
C PHE A 145 -22.28 -11.13 1.79
N LEU A 146 -22.57 -10.95 0.50
CA LEU A 146 -22.45 -9.68 -0.25
C LEU A 146 -23.79 -8.97 -0.55
N PHE A 147 -23.89 -7.64 -0.28
CA PHE A 147 -24.67 -6.59 -1.02
C PHE A 147 -24.35 -5.17 -0.45
N GLY A 148 -23.59 -4.28 -1.12
CA GLY A 148 -23.13 -2.99 -0.53
C GLY A 148 -22.22 -2.11 -1.42
N THR A 149 -21.53 -1.11 -0.86
CA THR A 149 -20.56 -0.21 -1.56
C THR A 149 -19.54 -1.02 -2.35
N TYR A 150 -19.12 -0.58 -3.53
CA TYR A 150 -18.39 -1.43 -4.46
C TYR A 150 -16.97 -0.91 -4.74
N VAL A 151 -16.01 -1.83 -4.75
CA VAL A 151 -14.62 -1.62 -5.18
C VAL A 151 -14.34 -2.63 -6.29
N PHE A 152 -14.01 -2.16 -7.48
CA PHE A 152 -13.53 -3.00 -8.58
C PHE A 152 -12.04 -2.77 -8.76
N THR A 153 -11.26 -3.85 -8.75
CA THR A 153 -9.80 -3.82 -8.96
C THR A 153 -9.30 -5.11 -9.62
N ALA A 154 -8.00 -5.22 -9.81
CA ALA A 154 -7.33 -6.48 -10.11
C ALA A 154 -6.13 -6.71 -9.18
N ASP A 155 -5.72 -7.97 -9.06
CA ASP A 155 -4.53 -8.43 -8.34
C ASP A 155 -3.25 -8.19 -9.14
N HIS A 156 -3.29 -8.38 -10.46
CA HIS A 156 -2.27 -7.97 -11.42
C HIS A 156 -2.86 -7.86 -12.83
N GLY A 157 -2.07 -7.35 -13.76
CA GLY A 157 -2.35 -7.44 -15.19
C GLY A 157 -1.61 -8.62 -15.84
N MET A 158 -1.59 -8.66 -17.18
CA MET A 158 -1.00 -9.77 -17.94
C MET A 158 -0.51 -9.32 -19.33
N GLY A 159 0.62 -9.85 -19.78
CA GLY A 159 1.13 -9.66 -21.12
C GLY A 159 0.22 -10.29 -22.19
N LEU A 160 0.40 -9.89 -23.46
CA LEU A 160 -0.45 -10.35 -24.58
C LEU A 160 -0.41 -11.87 -24.81
N LYS A 161 0.64 -12.55 -24.34
CA LYS A 161 0.83 -14.00 -24.43
C LYS A 161 0.43 -14.75 -23.16
N GLY A 162 -0.15 -14.06 -22.18
CA GLY A 162 -0.52 -14.63 -20.90
C GLY A 162 0.59 -14.61 -19.83
N ALA A 163 1.74 -14.00 -20.11
CA ALA A 163 2.86 -13.95 -19.16
C ALA A 163 2.68 -12.82 -18.13
N HIS A 164 3.00 -13.11 -16.86
CA HIS A 164 3.05 -12.15 -15.76
C HIS A 164 4.17 -12.55 -14.76
N GLY A 165 4.26 -11.87 -13.62
CA GLY A 165 5.27 -12.09 -12.58
C GLY A 165 6.40 -11.05 -12.57
N ASP A 166 6.49 -10.20 -13.59
CA ASP A 166 7.54 -9.18 -13.76
C ASP A 166 7.03 -7.73 -13.57
N GLY A 167 7.92 -6.77 -13.81
CA GLY A 167 7.67 -5.34 -13.66
C GLY A 167 7.09 -4.66 -14.91
N ASP A 168 6.63 -5.41 -15.92
CA ASP A 168 6.05 -4.82 -17.12
C ASP A 168 4.82 -3.96 -16.76
N PRO A 169 4.62 -2.78 -17.38
CA PRO A 169 3.46 -1.93 -17.12
C PRO A 169 2.12 -2.62 -17.35
N ALA A 170 2.05 -3.58 -18.28
CA ALA A 170 0.87 -4.41 -18.50
C ALA A 170 0.57 -5.33 -17.32
N ASN A 171 1.58 -5.70 -16.54
CA ASN A 171 1.44 -6.57 -15.36
C ASN A 171 1.24 -5.75 -14.09
N THR A 172 1.79 -4.53 -14.04
CA THR A 172 1.84 -3.70 -12.84
C THR A 172 0.72 -2.66 -12.70
N ARG A 173 -0.02 -2.35 -13.77
CA ARG A 173 -1.12 -1.37 -13.77
C ARG A 173 -2.48 -2.06 -13.82
N THR A 174 -3.25 -1.92 -12.76
CA THR A 174 -4.60 -2.48 -12.63
C THR A 174 -5.66 -1.38 -12.52
N PRO A 175 -6.88 -1.58 -13.05
CA PRO A 175 -7.93 -0.57 -12.93
C PRO A 175 -8.42 -0.49 -11.49
N LEU A 176 -8.75 0.70 -11.00
CA LEU A 176 -9.46 0.87 -9.72
C LEU A 176 -10.69 1.74 -9.93
N VAL A 177 -11.88 1.20 -9.62
CA VAL A 177 -13.15 1.94 -9.68
C VAL A 177 -13.91 1.73 -8.39
N VAL A 178 -14.32 2.82 -7.74
CA VAL A 178 -14.94 2.78 -6.41
C VAL A 178 -16.22 3.62 -6.42
N TRP A 179 -17.33 3.08 -5.93
CA TRP A 179 -18.61 3.79 -5.88
C TRP A 179 -19.53 3.26 -4.77
N GLY A 180 -20.37 4.13 -4.22
CA GLY A 180 -21.33 3.78 -3.17
C GLY A 180 -21.30 4.77 -2.01
N ALA A 181 -21.81 4.35 -0.86
CA ALA A 181 -21.88 5.21 0.32
C ALA A 181 -20.46 5.54 0.84
N GLY A 182 -20.24 6.80 1.21
CA GLY A 182 -18.95 7.33 1.67
C GLY A 182 -17.97 7.71 0.58
N VAL A 183 -18.22 7.29 -0.67
CA VAL A 183 -17.30 7.51 -1.77
C VAL A 183 -17.53 8.89 -2.39
N GLN A 184 -16.46 9.64 -2.60
CA GLN A 184 -16.48 10.88 -3.35
C GLN A 184 -16.80 10.60 -4.83
N GLY A 185 -17.75 11.34 -5.38
CA GLY A 185 -18.07 11.28 -6.81
C GLY A 185 -16.92 11.79 -7.70
N PRO A 186 -17.14 11.82 -9.03
CA PRO A 186 -16.11 12.26 -9.97
C PRO A 186 -15.69 13.71 -9.71
N THR A 187 -14.40 13.96 -9.86
CA THR A 187 -13.84 15.32 -9.86
C THR A 187 -13.52 15.68 -11.30
N VAL A 188 -14.03 16.81 -11.77
CA VAL A 188 -13.74 17.32 -13.12
C VAL A 188 -12.29 17.78 -13.15
N GLY A 189 -11.52 17.26 -14.09
CA GLY A 189 -10.14 17.71 -14.32
C GLY A 189 -10.11 18.99 -15.14
N SER A 190 -9.01 19.71 -15.03
CA SER A 190 -8.63 20.77 -15.97
C SER A 190 -8.54 20.23 -17.40
N LYS A 191 -8.94 21.03 -18.40
CA LYS A 191 -8.67 20.72 -19.82
C LYS A 191 -7.17 20.84 -20.09
N SER A 192 -6.46 19.75 -19.85
CA SER A 192 -5.02 19.60 -20.05
C SER A 192 -4.73 18.61 -21.17
N ARG A 193 -3.50 18.66 -21.73
CA ARG A 193 -3.01 17.64 -22.65
C ARG A 193 -2.71 16.31 -21.94
N ASN A 194 -2.66 16.29 -20.61
CA ASN A 194 -2.38 15.11 -19.79
C ASN A 194 -3.49 14.91 -18.75
N PHE A 195 -3.63 13.69 -18.24
CA PHE A 195 -4.48 13.43 -17.07
C PHE A 195 -4.06 14.31 -15.89
N GLU A 196 -5.04 14.96 -15.27
CA GLU A 196 -4.86 15.52 -13.94
C GLU A 196 -4.92 14.37 -12.94
N VAL A 197 -3.77 14.04 -12.34
CA VAL A 197 -3.66 12.95 -11.38
C VAL A 197 -3.69 13.52 -9.96
N ASP A 198 -4.76 13.24 -9.23
CA ASP A 198 -4.81 13.44 -7.80
C ASP A 198 -4.15 12.25 -7.12
N LEU A 199 -2.89 12.47 -6.77
CA LEU A 199 -2.13 11.48 -6.01
C LEU A 199 -2.53 11.60 -4.54
N PRO A 200 -3.12 10.55 -3.94
CA PRO A 200 -3.22 10.48 -2.50
C PRO A 200 -1.81 10.57 -1.92
N THR A 201 -1.75 11.17 -0.74
CA THR A 201 -0.57 11.51 0.07
C THR A 201 0.42 10.37 0.27
N GLN A 202 1.67 10.68 0.66
CA GLN A 202 2.87 9.85 0.92
C GLN A 202 3.21 8.67 -0.03
N SER A 203 2.25 7.89 -0.49
CA SER A 203 2.32 7.07 -1.71
C SER A 203 2.66 7.90 -2.96
N ARG A 204 2.50 9.24 -2.93
CA ARG A 204 2.84 10.16 -4.03
C ARG A 204 4.20 9.91 -4.64
N THR A 205 5.24 9.70 -3.83
CA THR A 205 6.60 9.51 -4.34
C THR A 205 6.71 8.20 -5.12
N GLN A 206 6.11 7.13 -4.59
CA GLN A 206 6.11 5.82 -5.25
C GLN A 206 5.26 5.83 -6.53
N VAL A 207 4.05 6.39 -6.47
CA VAL A 207 3.19 6.50 -7.65
C VAL A 207 3.83 7.40 -8.71
N ARG A 208 4.46 8.53 -8.33
CA ARG A 208 5.21 9.37 -9.29
C ARG A 208 6.37 8.62 -9.93
N ALA A 209 7.11 7.83 -9.16
CA ALA A 209 8.18 7.00 -9.72
C ALA A 209 7.63 5.97 -10.73
N GLN A 210 6.48 5.36 -10.46
CA GLN A 210 5.80 4.47 -11.42
C GLN A 210 5.38 5.24 -12.68
N LEU A 211 4.70 6.37 -12.54
CA LEU A 211 4.27 7.19 -13.68
C LEU A 211 5.44 7.68 -14.54
N GLN A 212 6.56 8.05 -13.91
CA GLN A 212 7.79 8.43 -14.61
C GLN A 212 8.44 7.25 -15.34
N ALA A 213 8.47 6.07 -14.71
CA ALA A 213 8.99 4.86 -15.33
C ALA A 213 8.12 4.35 -16.50
N GLN A 214 6.88 4.81 -16.61
CA GLN A 214 5.85 4.33 -17.54
C GLN A 214 5.35 5.45 -18.48
N GLU A 215 6.21 6.42 -18.80
CA GLU A 215 5.84 7.62 -19.56
C GLU A 215 5.16 7.28 -20.90
N GLU A 216 5.67 6.29 -21.64
CA GLU A 216 5.08 5.86 -22.92
C GLU A 216 3.64 5.36 -22.75
N GLN A 217 3.37 4.58 -21.70
CA GLN A 217 2.03 4.05 -21.44
C GLN A 217 1.07 5.13 -20.90
N GLU A 218 1.59 6.17 -20.25
CA GLU A 218 0.82 7.34 -19.85
C GLU A 218 0.43 8.21 -21.04
N GLN A 219 1.34 8.38 -22.01
CA GLN A 219 1.04 9.07 -23.27
C GLN A 219 -0.04 8.32 -24.07
N ALA A 220 0.10 6.99 -24.22
CA ALA A 220 -0.92 6.17 -24.87
C ALA A 220 -2.28 6.25 -24.16
N ALA A 221 -2.29 6.24 -22.82
CA ALA A 221 -3.52 6.35 -22.04
C ALA A 221 -4.30 7.65 -22.33
N VAL A 222 -3.61 8.78 -22.51
CA VAL A 222 -4.23 10.07 -22.84
C VAL A 222 -4.99 9.99 -24.16
N GLU A 223 -4.44 9.32 -25.15
CA GLU A 223 -5.02 9.17 -26.48
C GLU A 223 -6.15 8.13 -26.49
N GLU A 224 -5.93 7.01 -25.82
CA GLU A 224 -6.79 5.82 -25.94
C GLU A 224 -7.97 5.82 -24.96
N TRP A 225 -7.88 6.47 -23.80
CA TRP A 225 -8.93 6.36 -22.77
C TRP A 225 -10.11 7.32 -23.00
N GLY A 226 -10.00 8.20 -24.00
CA GLY A 226 -11.08 9.07 -24.49
C GLY A 226 -11.63 10.00 -23.41
N THR A 227 -12.96 10.04 -23.25
CA THR A 227 -13.65 11.01 -22.36
C THR A 227 -13.25 10.96 -20.88
N LEU A 228 -12.53 9.92 -20.44
CA LEU A 228 -11.99 9.85 -19.08
C LEU A 228 -10.92 10.93 -18.84
N GLY A 229 -10.25 11.42 -19.90
CA GLY A 229 -9.29 12.53 -19.82
C GLY A 229 -9.85 13.83 -19.23
N ASN A 230 -11.19 13.99 -19.19
CA ASN A 230 -11.85 15.14 -18.59
C ASN A 230 -12.07 15.00 -17.07
N LEU A 231 -11.73 13.84 -16.50
CA LEU A 231 -11.90 13.53 -15.09
C LEU A 231 -10.54 13.41 -14.42
N MET A 232 -10.49 13.83 -13.17
CA MET A 232 -9.32 13.62 -12.31
C MET A 232 -9.13 12.13 -12.05
N ARG A 233 -7.91 11.65 -12.27
CA ARG A 233 -7.49 10.27 -12.04
C ARG A 233 -6.87 10.14 -10.65
N LYS A 234 -7.28 9.16 -9.85
CA LYS A 234 -6.83 8.99 -8.46
C LYS A 234 -6.00 7.72 -8.30
N ASP A 235 -4.73 7.78 -8.67
CA ASP A 235 -3.87 6.59 -8.65
C ASP A 235 -3.44 6.21 -7.23
N VAL A 236 -3.27 4.92 -6.97
CA VAL A 236 -2.89 4.40 -5.64
C VAL A 236 -1.82 3.32 -5.76
N MET A 237 -1.09 3.06 -4.69
CA MET A 237 -0.37 1.79 -4.58
C MET A 237 -1.35 0.67 -4.23
N GLN A 238 -1.13 -0.56 -4.66
CA GLN A 238 -2.08 -1.66 -4.41
C GLN A 238 -2.34 -1.92 -2.92
N ALA A 239 -1.32 -1.71 -2.07
CA ALA A 239 -1.45 -1.79 -0.62
C ALA A 239 -2.43 -0.76 -0.02
N ASP A 240 -2.68 0.36 -0.71
CA ASP A 240 -3.57 1.44 -0.23
C ASP A 240 -5.05 1.05 -0.33
N VAL A 241 -5.38 -0.02 -1.07
CA VAL A 241 -6.75 -0.53 -1.21
C VAL A 241 -7.27 -1.13 0.11
N ALA A 242 -6.42 -1.78 0.91
CA ALA A 242 -6.86 -2.35 2.19
C ALA A 242 -7.28 -1.27 3.21
N PRO A 243 -6.51 -0.17 3.40
CA PRO A 243 -6.98 0.98 4.15
C PRO A 243 -8.26 1.61 3.59
N LEU A 244 -8.43 1.68 2.27
CA LEU A 244 -9.67 2.20 1.69
C LEU A 244 -10.89 1.34 2.06
N ILE A 245 -10.77 0.02 1.98
CA ILE A 245 -11.84 -0.92 2.37
C ILE A 245 -12.14 -0.77 3.87
N SER A 246 -11.10 -0.74 4.70
CA SER A 246 -11.23 -0.55 6.16
C SER A 246 -11.95 0.76 6.46
N ALA A 247 -11.57 1.84 5.78
CA ALA A 247 -12.16 3.15 5.95
C ALA A 247 -13.62 3.24 5.48
N LEU A 248 -14.03 2.47 4.47
CA LEU A 248 -15.43 2.44 4.04
C LEU A 248 -16.31 1.65 5.03
N LEU A 249 -15.76 0.61 5.64
CA LEU A 249 -16.47 -0.24 6.61
C LEU A 249 -16.33 0.22 8.07
N GLY A 250 -15.45 1.18 8.36
CA GLY A 250 -15.12 1.60 9.73
C GLY A 250 -14.39 0.52 10.54
N LEU A 251 -13.69 -0.39 9.86
CA LEU A 251 -12.93 -1.44 10.51
C LEU A 251 -11.55 -0.91 10.94
N PRO A 252 -10.94 -1.47 11.99
CA PRO A 252 -9.52 -1.26 12.26
C PRO A 252 -8.69 -1.53 11.01
N TYR A 253 -7.69 -0.68 10.78
CA TYR A 253 -6.73 -0.88 9.70
C TYR A 253 -5.91 -2.16 9.98
N PRO A 254 -5.58 -2.99 8.96
CA PRO A 254 -4.82 -4.20 9.18
C PRO A 254 -3.49 -3.88 9.87
N ARG A 255 -3.17 -4.65 10.91
CA ARG A 255 -2.09 -4.33 11.84
C ARG A 255 -0.71 -4.14 11.19
N ASN A 256 -0.41 -4.96 10.18
CA ASN A 256 0.86 -4.93 9.44
C ASN A 256 0.78 -4.14 8.13
N SER A 257 -0.34 -3.46 7.87
CA SER A 257 -0.50 -2.63 6.68
C SER A 257 0.59 -1.57 6.61
N VAL A 258 1.17 -1.42 5.42
CA VAL A 258 1.98 -0.28 4.99
C VAL A 258 1.22 0.62 4.02
N GLY A 259 -0.03 0.28 3.72
CA GLY A 259 -0.92 1.09 2.89
C GLY A 259 -1.33 2.40 3.56
N VAL A 260 -1.42 3.44 2.74
CA VAL A 260 -1.85 4.79 3.11
C VAL A 260 -3.29 4.98 2.62
N LEU A 261 -4.20 5.41 3.50
CA LEU A 261 -5.60 5.67 3.11
C LEU A 261 -5.66 6.69 1.96
N PRO A 262 -6.17 6.32 0.77
CA PRO A 262 -6.33 7.25 -0.34
C PRO A 262 -7.57 8.13 -0.11
N PHE A 263 -7.47 9.04 0.86
CA PHE A 263 -8.62 9.74 1.42
C PHE A 263 -9.38 10.60 0.40
N SER A 264 -8.79 10.95 -0.75
CA SER A 264 -9.49 11.61 -1.86
C SER A 264 -10.63 10.79 -2.46
N TYR A 265 -10.68 9.48 -2.18
CA TYR A 265 -11.81 8.60 -2.48
C TYR A 265 -12.99 8.74 -1.51
N LEU A 266 -12.81 9.29 -0.30
CA LEU A 266 -13.87 9.49 0.68
C LEU A 266 -14.53 10.87 0.53
N ALA A 267 -15.77 11.08 0.95
CA ALA A 267 -16.30 12.45 1.04
C ALA A 267 -15.49 13.30 2.05
N LYS A 268 -15.34 14.61 1.80
CA LYS A 268 -14.70 15.54 2.77
C LYS A 268 -15.56 15.65 4.04
N GLY A 269 -14.91 15.88 5.19
CA GLY A 269 -15.57 16.14 6.46
C GLY A 269 -14.96 15.38 7.64
N ALA A 270 -15.62 15.45 8.80
CA ALA A 270 -15.15 14.89 10.05
C ALA A 270 -14.79 13.40 9.96
N TYR A 271 -15.61 12.60 9.26
CA TYR A 271 -15.37 11.17 9.11
C TYR A 271 -14.02 10.90 8.43
N ARG A 272 -13.76 11.56 7.31
CA ARG A 272 -12.51 11.40 6.55
C ARG A 272 -11.32 11.80 7.41
N ALA A 273 -11.37 12.95 8.10
CA ALA A 273 -10.28 13.40 8.96
C ALA A 273 -9.98 12.39 10.07
N ASN A 274 -10.99 11.83 10.73
CA ASN A 274 -10.81 10.79 11.74
C ASN A 274 -10.26 9.48 11.13
N ALA A 275 -10.75 9.08 9.95
CA ALA A 275 -10.26 7.90 9.25
C ALA A 275 -8.76 8.04 8.89
N VAL A 276 -8.34 9.20 8.39
CA VAL A 276 -6.92 9.49 8.07
C VAL A 276 -6.06 9.46 9.34
N ARG A 277 -6.53 10.08 10.42
CA ARG A 277 -5.87 10.06 11.73
C ARG A 277 -5.70 8.64 12.26
N SER A 278 -6.72 7.80 12.15
CA SER A 278 -6.68 6.41 12.60
C SER A 278 -5.74 5.55 11.75
N ASN A 279 -5.69 5.75 10.43
CA ASN A 279 -4.69 5.09 9.58
C ASN A 279 -3.26 5.45 10.01
N ALA A 280 -3.01 6.73 10.31
CA ALA A 280 -1.73 7.20 10.84
C ALA A 280 -1.41 6.57 12.21
N GLN A 281 -2.40 6.44 13.09
CA GLN A 281 -2.24 5.79 14.40
C GLN A 281 -1.88 4.31 14.26
N GLN A 282 -2.53 3.55 13.37
CA GLN A 282 -2.19 2.14 13.16
C GLN A 282 -0.76 1.97 12.63
N LEU A 283 -0.34 2.82 11.69
CA LEU A 283 1.04 2.83 11.16
C LEU A 283 2.07 3.23 12.23
N TYR A 284 1.73 4.16 13.12
CA TYR A 284 2.56 4.51 14.27
C TYR A 284 2.77 3.32 15.20
N LEU A 285 1.71 2.58 15.54
CA LEU A 285 1.81 1.38 16.38
C LEU A 285 2.66 0.30 15.72
N HIS A 286 2.54 0.13 14.41
CA HIS A 286 3.38 -0.79 13.63
C HIS A 286 4.86 -0.39 13.70
N ALA A 287 5.19 0.88 13.41
CA ALA A 287 6.55 1.40 13.46
C ALA A 287 7.15 1.31 14.88
N LEU A 288 6.39 1.66 15.91
CA LEU A 288 6.79 1.57 17.31
C LEU A 288 7.11 0.12 17.71
N ARG A 289 6.25 -0.83 17.34
CA ARG A 289 6.48 -2.24 17.63
C ARG A 289 7.73 -2.77 16.91
N LYS A 290 7.93 -2.41 15.63
CA LYS A 290 9.14 -2.77 14.87
C LYS A 290 10.41 -2.23 15.54
N GLU A 291 10.38 -0.99 16.02
CA GLU A 291 11.49 -0.38 16.76
C GLU A 291 11.81 -1.18 18.03
N GLN A 292 10.79 -1.49 18.84
CA GLN A 292 10.93 -2.26 20.08
C GLN A 292 11.54 -3.64 19.82
N GLU A 293 11.05 -4.35 18.79
CA GLU A 293 11.60 -5.65 18.41
C GLU A 293 13.06 -5.54 17.99
N LYS A 294 13.39 -4.57 17.12
CA LYS A 294 14.77 -4.39 16.68
C LYS A 294 15.67 -4.05 17.86
N ARG A 295 15.27 -3.11 18.71
CA ARG A 295 15.99 -2.72 19.93
C ARG A 295 16.23 -3.90 20.88
N SER A 296 15.26 -4.80 21.03
CA SER A 296 15.39 -5.99 21.89
C SER A 296 16.36 -7.04 21.35
N ARG A 297 16.56 -7.10 20.02
CA ARG A 297 17.40 -8.08 19.34
C ARG A 297 18.82 -7.56 19.04
N THR A 298 19.00 -6.24 18.97
CA THR A 298 20.31 -5.63 18.74
C THR A 298 21.21 -5.80 19.96
N LEU A 299 22.25 -6.63 19.85
CA LEU A 299 23.15 -6.97 20.97
C LEU A 299 24.12 -5.85 21.39
N LEU A 300 24.55 -5.01 20.44
CA LEU A 300 25.59 -4.00 20.69
C LEU A 300 25.01 -2.60 20.86
N ARG A 301 24.93 -1.84 19.76
CA ARG A 301 24.47 -0.46 19.78
C ARG A 301 23.23 -0.33 18.92
N PHE A 302 22.11 -0.07 19.58
CA PHE A 302 20.88 0.32 18.90
C PHE A 302 20.93 1.81 18.53
N VAL A 303 20.56 2.12 17.29
CA VAL A 303 20.47 3.47 16.74
C VAL A 303 19.02 3.66 16.29
N PRO A 304 18.25 4.56 16.92
CA PRO A 304 16.89 4.82 16.51
C PRO A 304 16.87 5.62 15.20
N TYR A 305 15.75 5.55 14.47
CA TYR A 305 15.52 6.47 13.36
C TYR A 305 15.25 7.88 13.91
N GLY A 306 16.12 8.84 13.59
CA GLY A 306 16.11 10.19 14.15
C GLY A 306 14.74 10.89 14.09
N PRO A 307 14.11 11.00 12.89
CA PRO A 307 12.79 11.60 12.76
C PRO A 307 11.71 10.92 13.62
N PHE A 308 11.74 9.60 13.77
CA PHE A 308 10.80 8.88 14.64
C PHE A 308 11.01 9.22 16.11
N ARG A 309 12.26 9.27 16.57
CA ARG A 309 12.60 9.62 17.96
C ARG A 309 12.26 11.08 18.28
N ASP A 310 12.58 11.99 17.36
CA ASP A 310 12.63 13.43 17.66
C ASP A 310 11.35 14.17 17.25
N ARG A 311 10.76 13.85 16.09
CA ARG A 311 9.61 14.58 15.53
C ARG A 311 8.26 13.98 15.93
N VAL A 312 8.15 12.65 15.99
CA VAL A 312 6.86 11.97 16.26
C VAL A 312 6.25 12.33 17.62
N PRO A 313 6.99 12.49 18.73
CA PRO A 313 6.39 12.87 20.02
C PRO A 313 5.65 14.21 19.95
N GLU A 314 6.28 15.23 19.34
CA GLU A 314 5.69 16.56 19.16
C GLU A 314 4.55 16.51 18.14
N LEU A 315 4.74 15.81 17.02
CA LEU A 315 3.72 15.67 15.99
C LEU A 315 2.45 14.97 16.51
N SER A 316 2.61 13.96 17.37
CA SER A 316 1.49 13.24 17.99
C SER A 316 0.68 14.17 18.90
N LYS A 317 1.35 15.06 19.64
CA LYS A 317 0.69 16.09 20.45
C LYS A 317 -0.05 17.10 19.58
N GLN A 318 0.58 17.61 18.53
CA GLN A 318 -0.03 18.54 17.57
C GLN A 318 -1.26 17.92 16.89
N LEU A 319 -1.18 16.65 16.52
CA LEU A 319 -2.29 15.91 15.90
C LEU A 319 -3.45 15.70 16.88
N ALA A 320 -3.17 15.37 18.14
CA ALA A 320 -4.19 15.26 19.17
C ALA A 320 -4.92 16.59 19.40
N GLU A 321 -4.16 17.68 19.54
CA GLU A 321 -4.72 19.04 19.69
C GLU A 321 -5.57 19.45 18.46
N ALA A 322 -5.07 19.21 17.25
CA ALA A 322 -5.81 19.52 16.02
C ALA A 322 -7.10 18.70 15.91
N TYR A 323 -7.08 17.45 16.36
CA TYR A 323 -8.25 16.59 16.35
C TYR A 323 -9.32 17.07 17.35
N GLU A 324 -8.93 17.41 18.58
CA GLU A 324 -9.84 17.99 19.57
C GLU A 324 -10.52 19.27 19.05
N VAL A 325 -9.74 20.17 18.44
CA VAL A 325 -10.27 21.37 17.80
C VAL A 325 -11.27 21.01 16.71
N SER A 326 -10.97 20.01 15.86
CA SER A 326 -11.85 19.59 14.76
C SER A 326 -13.19 18.99 15.21
N ILE A 327 -13.24 18.41 16.41
CA ILE A 327 -14.48 17.91 17.01
C ILE A 327 -15.32 19.08 17.54
N GLN A 328 -14.67 20.06 18.17
CA GLN A 328 -15.34 21.20 18.79
C GLN A 328 -15.82 22.25 17.78
N SER A 329 -15.12 22.40 16.66
CA SER A 329 -15.35 23.49 15.71
C SER A 329 -16.59 23.31 14.83
N GLY A 330 -17.13 22.09 14.70
CA GLY A 330 -18.38 21.80 13.98
C GLY A 330 -18.34 22.19 12.48
N GLU A 331 -18.25 21.21 11.59
CA GLU A 331 -18.16 21.41 10.12
C GLU A 331 -17.06 22.38 9.63
N ASP A 332 -16.09 22.76 10.47
CA ASP A 332 -14.94 23.55 10.06
C ASP A 332 -14.00 22.72 9.17
N THR A 333 -14.01 23.06 7.89
CA THR A 333 -13.22 22.36 6.87
C THR A 333 -11.71 22.55 7.07
N GLU A 334 -11.26 23.70 7.60
CA GLU A 334 -9.83 23.95 7.83
C GLU A 334 -9.29 23.08 8.98
N ALA A 335 -10.08 22.89 10.03
CA ALA A 335 -9.72 22.00 11.13
C ALA A 335 -9.54 20.54 10.66
N TYR A 336 -10.42 20.06 9.78
CA TYR A 336 -10.28 18.72 9.17
C TYR A 336 -9.04 18.61 8.30
N VAL A 337 -8.76 19.62 7.47
CA VAL A 337 -7.56 19.66 6.63
C VAL A 337 -6.29 19.62 7.48
N ARG A 338 -6.27 20.33 8.62
CA ARG A 338 -5.12 20.29 9.53
C ARG A 338 -4.86 18.88 10.10
N VAL A 339 -5.91 18.17 10.48
CA VAL A 339 -5.81 16.76 10.93
C VAL A 339 -5.27 15.88 9.81
N GLU A 340 -5.78 16.04 8.58
CA GLU A 340 -5.31 15.30 7.40
C GLU A 340 -3.82 15.55 7.16
N VAL A 341 -3.35 16.80 7.17
CA VAL A 341 -1.94 17.16 6.95
C VAL A 341 -1.00 16.55 8.01
N LEU A 342 -1.31 16.74 9.30
CA LEU A 342 -0.47 16.22 10.39
C LEU A 342 -0.43 14.68 10.40
N SER A 343 -1.56 14.04 10.10
CA SER A 343 -1.62 12.57 9.96
C SER A 343 -0.71 12.08 8.84
N GLN A 344 -0.60 12.83 7.74
CA GLN A 344 0.20 12.44 6.58
C GLN A 344 1.70 12.65 6.81
N GLU A 345 2.09 13.67 7.58
CA GLU A 345 3.46 13.79 8.08
C GLU A 345 3.81 12.61 9.00
N LEU A 346 2.89 12.19 9.87
CA LEU A 346 3.13 11.07 10.79
C LEU A 346 3.30 9.76 10.02
N ILE A 347 2.44 9.50 9.04
CA ILE A 347 2.53 8.34 8.14
C ILE A 347 3.88 8.28 7.43
N GLU A 348 4.37 9.42 6.92
CA GLU A 348 5.67 9.50 6.26
C GLU A 348 6.80 8.99 7.14
N ILE A 349 6.87 9.52 8.36
CA ILE A 349 7.91 9.16 9.32
C ILE A 349 7.78 7.69 9.71
N CYS A 350 6.56 7.18 9.92
CA CYS A 350 6.33 5.78 10.28
C CYS A 350 6.76 4.81 9.17
N LEU A 351 6.40 5.09 7.91
CA LEU A 351 6.82 4.27 6.77
C LEU A 351 8.34 4.30 6.58
N ALA A 352 8.98 5.46 6.71
CA ALA A 352 10.44 5.58 6.67
C ALA A 352 11.11 4.83 7.82
N THR A 353 10.48 4.78 8.99
CA THR A 353 10.94 4.01 10.15
C THR A 353 10.88 2.51 9.89
N LEU A 354 9.80 2.02 9.29
CA LEU A 354 9.66 0.61 8.90
C LEU A 354 10.72 0.23 7.86
N GLU A 355 10.96 1.06 6.85
CA GLU A 355 12.00 0.83 5.84
C GLU A 355 13.41 0.86 6.47
N TYR A 356 13.68 1.81 7.35
CA TYR A 356 14.93 1.89 8.11
C TYR A 356 15.19 0.61 8.90
N PHE A 357 14.20 0.11 9.65
CA PHE A 357 14.37 -1.10 10.45
C PHE A 357 14.38 -2.40 9.65
N GLN A 358 13.83 -2.39 8.44
CA GLN A 358 13.95 -3.51 7.50
C GLN A 358 15.39 -3.63 6.97
N ARG A 359 16.07 -2.51 6.73
CA ARG A 359 17.46 -2.48 6.23
C ARG A 359 18.52 -2.34 7.32
N TYR A 360 18.11 -2.33 8.58
CA TYR A 360 18.97 -1.98 9.72
C TYR A 360 20.27 -2.78 9.78
N ASP A 361 20.18 -4.09 9.53
CA ASP A 361 21.30 -5.01 9.64
C ASP A 361 22.09 -5.17 8.33
N TRP A 362 21.64 -4.55 7.22
CA TRP A 362 22.27 -4.68 5.90
C TRP A 362 23.69 -4.13 5.89
N PHE A 363 23.97 -3.12 6.71
CA PHE A 363 25.30 -2.54 6.84
C PHE A 363 26.33 -3.57 7.32
N PHE A 364 25.95 -4.54 8.16
CA PHE A 364 26.85 -5.59 8.64
C PHE A 364 27.26 -6.59 7.54
N LEU A 365 26.50 -6.68 6.44
CA LEU A 365 26.85 -7.49 5.27
C LEU A 365 27.78 -6.78 4.30
N LEU A 366 27.69 -5.45 4.23
CA LEU A 366 28.48 -4.60 3.32
C LEU A 366 29.87 -4.24 3.84
N SER A 367 30.15 -4.53 5.12
CA SER A 367 31.42 -4.20 5.78
C SER A 367 32.50 -5.30 5.69
N VAL A 368 32.30 -6.32 4.84
CA VAL A 368 33.25 -7.43 4.62
C VAL A 368 33.85 -7.37 3.23
#